data_AF-A0A538RX07-F1
#
_entry.id   AF-A0A538RX07-F1
#
_cell.length_a   1.000
_cell.length_b   1.000
_cell.length_c   1.000
_cell.angle_alpha   90.00
_cell.angle_beta   90.00
_cell.angle_gamma   90.00
#
_symmetry.space_group_name_H-M   'P 1'
#
loop_
_entity.id
_entity.type
_entity.pdbx_description
1 polymer ?
#
loop_
_entity_poly.entity_id
_entity_poly.type
_entity_poly.pdbx_seq_one_letter_code
_entity_poly.pdbx_strand_id
1 'polypeptide(L)'
;MQLNLSADTGTALVNAAVRMTIYDQNNNQVCTLVAVAGQPLTTAFTFLGTGTYTIRFNASAQGGAPLPNLSCKLNARRLSDPMDPVPIDPTLTGTGSAPPGISTGTSDGGTLGTLPIVDPYSNPTTSPTSSPSPMTGSLS
;
A
#
# COMPACT_ATOMS: atom_id res chain seq x y z
N MET A 1 -6.75 -6.74 -3.82
CA MET A 1 -6.43 -6.90 -5.25
C MET A 1 -7.67 -6.66 -6.10
N GLN A 2 -7.55 -5.90 -7.20
CA GLN A 2 -8.58 -5.80 -8.24
C GLN A 2 -8.19 -6.67 -9.44
N LEU A 3 -9.13 -7.42 -9.99
CA LEU A 3 -8.96 -8.34 -11.12
C LEU A 3 -9.96 -8.00 -12.21
N ASN A 4 -9.49 -7.88 -13.45
CA ASN A 4 -10.29 -7.52 -14.61
C ASN A 4 -10.07 -8.58 -15.69
N LEU A 5 -11.11 -9.33 -16.07
CA LEU A 5 -11.04 -10.42 -17.05
C LEU A 5 -11.98 -10.16 -18.24
N SER A 6 -11.44 -10.28 -19.45
CA SER A 6 -12.23 -10.32 -20.68
C SER A 6 -11.85 -11.52 -21.55
N ALA A 7 -12.79 -11.90 -22.41
CA ALA A 7 -12.65 -12.98 -23.36
C ALA A 7 -13.23 -12.55 -24.72
N ASP A 8 -12.64 -13.04 -25.81
CA ASP A 8 -13.07 -12.71 -27.17
C ASP A 8 -12.79 -13.87 -28.12
N THR A 9 -13.77 -14.19 -28.97
CA THR A 9 -13.71 -15.26 -29.98
C THR A 9 -13.62 -14.72 -31.41
N GLY A 10 -13.37 -13.42 -31.58
CA GLY A 10 -13.41 -12.74 -32.86
C GLY A 10 -14.77 -12.90 -33.55
N THR A 11 -14.76 -13.57 -34.70
CA THR A 11 -15.95 -13.79 -35.54
C THR A 11 -16.64 -15.14 -35.32
N ALA A 12 -16.18 -15.96 -34.36
CA ALA A 12 -16.79 -17.26 -34.13
C ALA A 12 -18.24 -17.13 -33.63
N LEU A 13 -19.14 -17.94 -34.19
CA LEU A 13 -20.57 -17.94 -33.86
C LEU A 13 -20.91 -18.81 -32.64
N VAL A 14 -19.93 -19.58 -32.13
CA VAL A 14 -20.11 -20.44 -30.98
C VAL A 14 -19.87 -19.63 -29.71
N ASN A 15 -20.86 -19.61 -28.81
CA ASN A 15 -20.72 -18.99 -27.51
C ASN A 15 -19.64 -19.71 -26.69
N ALA A 16 -18.67 -18.96 -26.19
CA ALA A 16 -17.60 -19.48 -25.34
C ALA A 16 -17.40 -18.59 -24.10
N ALA A 17 -16.79 -19.15 -23.08
CA ALA A 17 -16.45 -18.44 -21.85
C ALA A 17 -15.13 -18.95 -21.26
N VAL A 18 -14.47 -18.10 -20.48
CA VAL A 18 -13.31 -18.44 -19.66
C VAL A 18 -13.68 -18.29 -18.19
N ARG A 19 -13.50 -19.35 -17.41
CA ARG A 19 -13.48 -19.29 -15.94
C ARG A 19 -12.04 -19.21 -15.45
N MET A 20 -11.73 -18.11 -14.78
CA MET A 20 -10.52 -17.95 -13.99
C MET A 20 -10.79 -18.34 -12.54
N THR A 21 -9.88 -19.08 -11.94
CA THR A 21 -9.92 -19.47 -10.53
C THR A 21 -8.56 -19.25 -9.90
N ILE A 22 -8.52 -18.59 -8.75
CA ILE A 22 -7.30 -18.37 -7.96
C ILE A 22 -7.29 -19.38 -6.81
N TYR A 23 -6.17 -20.05 -6.66
CA TYR A 23 -5.90 -21.00 -5.57
C TYR A 23 -4.76 -20.49 -4.69
N ASP A 24 -4.87 -20.71 -3.38
CA ASP A 24 -3.76 -20.51 -2.45
C ASP A 24 -2.73 -21.65 -2.56
N GLN A 25 -1.67 -21.57 -1.76
CA GLN A 25 -0.61 -22.60 -1.69
C GLN A 25 -1.09 -23.99 -1.23
N ASN A 26 -2.26 -24.06 -0.58
CA ASN A 26 -2.87 -25.30 -0.11
C ASN A 26 -3.92 -25.83 -1.10
N ASN A 27 -3.98 -25.28 -2.32
CA ASN A 27 -4.97 -25.59 -3.35
C ASN A 27 -6.42 -25.22 -2.96
N ASN A 28 -6.64 -24.35 -1.98
CA ASN A 28 -7.97 -23.84 -1.69
C ASN A 28 -8.36 -22.76 -2.69
N GLN A 29 -9.59 -22.82 -3.21
CA GLN A 29 -10.12 -21.77 -4.07
C GLN A 29 -10.40 -20.50 -3.26
N VAL A 30 -9.78 -19.39 -3.63
CA VAL A 30 -9.95 -18.09 -2.96
C VAL A 30 -10.70 -17.06 -3.79
N CYS A 31 -10.75 -17.22 -5.12
CA CYS A 31 -11.51 -16.34 -6.00
C CYS A 31 -11.88 -17.07 -7.29
N THR A 32 -13.03 -16.76 -7.88
CA THR A 32 -13.36 -17.16 -9.25
C THR A 32 -14.02 -16.02 -10.00
N LEU A 33 -13.74 -15.95 -11.30
CA LEU A 33 -14.28 -14.94 -12.21
C LEU A 33 -14.61 -15.61 -13.55
N VAL A 34 -15.75 -15.29 -14.15
CA VAL A 34 -16.15 -15.81 -15.46
C VAL A 34 -16.29 -14.66 -16.42
N ALA A 35 -15.61 -14.76 -17.57
CA ALA A 35 -15.79 -13.84 -18.69
C ALA A 35 -16.39 -14.61 -19.87
N VAL A 36 -17.54 -14.15 -20.34
CA VAL A 36 -18.18 -14.67 -21.55
C VAL A 36 -17.60 -13.91 -22.74
N ALA A 37 -17.30 -14.62 -23.82
CA ALA A 37 -16.69 -14.02 -25.01
C ALA A 37 -17.59 -12.94 -25.62
N GLY A 38 -16.99 -11.80 -25.99
CA GLY A 38 -17.70 -10.66 -26.58
C GLY A 38 -18.58 -9.88 -25.61
N GLN A 39 -18.63 -10.26 -24.32
CA GLN A 39 -19.34 -9.51 -23.30
C GLN A 39 -18.42 -8.46 -22.65
N PRO A 40 -19.01 -7.44 -21.98
CA PRO A 40 -18.24 -6.47 -21.22
C PRO A 40 -17.29 -7.10 -20.21
N LEU A 41 -16.22 -6.35 -19.89
CA LEU A 41 -15.20 -6.73 -18.91
C LEU A 41 -15.83 -7.12 -17.56
N THR A 42 -15.38 -8.25 -17.00
CA THR A 42 -15.80 -8.70 -15.67
C THR A 42 -14.75 -8.32 -14.63
N THR A 43 -15.19 -7.80 -13.48
CA THR A 43 -14.29 -7.29 -12.41
C THR A 43 -14.56 -7.99 -11.08
N ALA A 44 -13.50 -8.28 -10.33
CA ALA A 44 -13.58 -8.78 -8.95
C ALA A 44 -12.57 -8.09 -8.04
N PHE A 45 -12.95 -7.95 -6.76
CA PHE A 45 -12.05 -7.54 -5.70
C PHE A 45 -11.86 -8.70 -4.72
N THR A 46 -10.62 -9.01 -4.40
CA THR A 46 -10.29 -10.06 -3.43
C THR A 46 -9.13 -9.62 -2.55
N PHE A 47 -9.21 -9.93 -1.25
CA PHE A 47 -8.13 -9.74 -0.31
C PHE A 47 -7.25 -10.99 -0.33
N LEU A 48 -6.00 -10.82 -0.73
CA LEU A 48 -5.01 -11.89 -0.76
C LEU A 48 -3.96 -11.55 0.29
N GLY A 49 -3.78 -12.43 1.28
CA GLY A 49 -2.66 -12.33 2.20
C GLY A 49 -1.33 -12.53 1.48
N THR A 50 -0.23 -12.21 2.17
CA THR A 50 1.12 -12.53 1.66
C THR A 50 1.25 -14.02 1.40
N GLY A 51 1.63 -14.40 0.18
CA GLY A 51 1.78 -15.79 -0.20
C GLY A 51 1.86 -16.00 -1.71
N THR A 52 2.04 -17.25 -2.10
CA THR A 52 2.05 -17.68 -3.51
C THR A 52 0.65 -18.15 -3.90
N TYR A 53 0.19 -17.70 -5.06
CA TYR A 53 -1.12 -18.06 -5.60
C TYR A 53 -0.98 -18.64 -7.01
N THR A 54 -1.83 -19.61 -7.33
CA THR A 54 -1.96 -20.18 -8.67
C THR A 54 -3.23 -19.67 -9.33
N ILE A 55 -3.10 -19.08 -10.52
CA ILE A 55 -4.25 -18.69 -11.35
C ILE A 55 -4.47 -19.75 -12.42
N ARG A 56 -5.65 -20.36 -12.44
CA ARG A 56 -6.04 -21.36 -13.44
C ARG A 56 -7.14 -20.81 -14.34
N PHE A 57 -6.96 -21.00 -15.65
CA PHE A 57 -7.97 -20.69 -16.65
C PHE A 57 -8.57 -21.98 -17.20
N ASN A 58 -9.89 -22.03 -17.27
CA ASN A 58 -10.64 -23.11 -17.90
C ASN A 58 -11.56 -22.48 -18.93
N ALA A 59 -11.43 -22.87 -20.19
CA ALA A 59 -12.27 -22.39 -21.27
C ALA A 59 -13.31 -23.44 -21.65
N SER A 60 -14.50 -23.00 -22.04
CA SER A 60 -15.58 -23.87 -22.47
C SER A 60 -16.40 -23.21 -23.59
N ALA A 61 -16.80 -24.00 -24.57
CA ALA A 61 -17.81 -23.63 -25.56
C ALA A 61 -19.19 -24.19 -25.15
N GLN A 62 -20.25 -23.49 -25.54
CA GLN A 62 -21.63 -23.86 -25.22
C GLN A 62 -21.99 -25.21 -25.86
N GLY A 63 -22.71 -26.04 -25.10
CA GLY A 63 -23.26 -27.29 -25.61
C GLY A 63 -22.23 -28.35 -25.99
N GLY A 64 -20.98 -28.24 -25.52
CA GLY A 64 -19.92 -29.20 -25.85
C GLY A 64 -19.37 -29.05 -27.27
N ALA A 65 -19.68 -27.95 -27.95
CA ALA A 65 -19.07 -27.62 -29.23
C ALA A 65 -17.53 -27.54 -29.12
N PRO A 66 -16.80 -27.71 -30.23
CA PRO A 66 -15.36 -27.44 -30.25
C PRO A 66 -15.07 -26.03 -29.74
N LEU A 67 -14.05 -25.90 -28.90
CA LEU A 67 -13.65 -24.59 -28.40
C LEU A 67 -13.08 -23.77 -29.58
N PRO A 68 -13.68 -22.60 -29.92
CA PRO A 68 -13.13 -21.75 -30.96
C PRO A 68 -11.81 -21.13 -30.51
N ASN A 69 -11.08 -20.51 -31.43
CA ASN A 69 -9.96 -19.64 -31.04
C ASN A 69 -10.48 -18.57 -30.07
N LEU A 70 -9.97 -18.61 -28.85
CA LEU A 70 -10.41 -17.80 -27.74
C LEU A 70 -9.22 -17.03 -27.20
N SER A 71 -9.30 -15.71 -27.28
CA SER A 71 -8.35 -14.83 -26.63
C SER A 71 -8.88 -14.40 -25.26
N CYS A 72 -7.99 -14.32 -24.28
CA CYS A 72 -8.33 -13.82 -22.94
C CYS A 72 -7.33 -12.78 -22.48
N LYS A 73 -7.80 -11.77 -21.76
CA LYS A 73 -6.96 -10.73 -21.14
C LYS A 73 -7.29 -10.65 -19.67
N LEU A 74 -6.27 -10.85 -18.82
CA LEU A 74 -6.34 -10.61 -17.38
C LEU A 74 -5.48 -9.39 -17.04
N ASN A 75 -6.08 -8.40 -16.38
CA ASN A 75 -5.35 -7.33 -15.72
C ASN A 75 -5.57 -7.43 -14.21
N ALA A 76 -4.50 -7.23 -13.44
CA ALA A 76 -4.56 -7.25 -11.98
C ALA A 76 -3.91 -5.99 -11.43
N ARG A 77 -4.59 -5.33 -10.48
CA ARG A 77 -4.07 -4.15 -9.79
C ARG A 77 -3.96 -4.42 -8.29
N ARG A 78 -2.76 -4.19 -7.76
CA ARG A 78 -2.53 -4.13 -6.31
C ARG A 78 -3.17 -2.87 -5.76
N LEU A 79 -3.96 -3.05 -4.72
CA LEU A 79 -4.53 -1.98 -3.91
C LEU A 79 -3.88 -2.10 -2.55
N SER A 80 -3.26 -1.02 -2.08
CA SER A 80 -2.75 -0.87 -0.72
C SER A 80 -3.33 0.44 -0.20
N ASP A 81 -3.80 0.46 1.03
CA ASP A 81 -3.92 1.69 1.80
C ASP A 81 -2.57 2.03 2.43
N PRO A 82 -2.33 3.31 2.75
CA PRO A 82 -1.31 3.69 3.72
C PRO A 82 -1.68 3.12 5.10
N MET A 83 -0.70 2.61 5.83
CA MET A 83 -0.90 2.31 7.25
C MET A 83 -0.96 3.61 8.04
N ASP A 84 -1.89 3.70 8.98
CA ASP A 84 -1.94 4.81 9.93
C ASP A 84 -0.66 4.83 10.79
N PRO A 85 -0.18 6.02 11.19
CA PRO A 85 0.92 6.12 12.15
C PRO A 85 0.58 5.40 13.46
N VAL A 86 1.46 4.51 13.90
CA VAL A 86 1.33 3.85 15.22
C VAL A 86 1.78 4.86 16.29
N PRO A 87 0.98 5.13 17.33
CA PRO A 87 1.43 5.94 18.46
C PRO A 87 2.65 5.30 19.12
N ILE A 88 3.75 6.05 19.22
CA ILE A 88 4.89 5.66 20.05
C ILE A 88 4.47 5.98 21.49
N ASP A 89 4.45 4.97 22.35
CA ASP A 89 4.30 5.19 23.79
C ASP A 89 5.60 5.80 24.32
N PRO A 90 5.62 7.08 24.74
CA PRO A 90 6.82 7.72 25.26
C PRO A 90 7.26 7.16 26.61
N THR A 91 6.44 6.31 27.25
CA THR A 91 6.74 5.69 28.55
C THR A 91 7.40 4.31 28.43
N LEU A 92 7.42 3.71 27.24
CA LEU A 92 8.18 2.49 26.95
C LEU A 92 9.66 2.82 26.73
N THR A 93 10.41 2.92 27.83
CA THR A 93 11.88 2.97 27.80
C THR A 93 12.43 1.56 27.55
N GLY A 94 12.75 1.21 26.30
CA GLY A 94 13.19 -0.15 25.97
C GLY A 94 13.94 -0.31 24.65
N THR A 95 15.25 -0.06 24.70
CA THR A 95 16.31 -0.52 23.78
C THR A 95 16.16 -0.25 22.27
N GLY A 96 16.08 1.02 21.88
CA GLY A 96 16.58 1.40 20.57
C GLY A 96 18.09 1.12 20.51
N SER A 97 18.52 0.09 19.79
CA SER A 97 19.95 -0.10 19.50
C SER A 97 20.45 1.13 18.77
N ALA A 98 21.41 1.84 19.38
CA ALA A 98 22.08 2.97 18.74
C ALA A 98 22.67 2.53 17.38
N PRO A 99 22.66 3.40 16.35
CA PRO A 99 23.37 3.14 15.11
C PRO A 99 24.86 2.92 15.37
N PRO A 100 25.59 2.10 14.59
CA PRO A 100 27.03 1.93 14.78
C PRO A 100 27.77 3.26 14.53
N GLY A 101 28.39 3.77 15.58
CA GLY A 101 29.53 4.70 15.62
C GLY A 101 29.59 5.84 14.58
N ILE A 102 29.18 7.04 14.99
CA ILE A 102 29.81 8.26 14.46
C ILE A 102 30.94 8.64 15.42
N SER A 103 32.15 8.69 14.85
CA SER A 103 33.40 9.05 15.52
C SER A 103 33.27 10.41 16.21
N THR A 104 33.75 10.50 17.45
CA THR A 104 33.93 11.77 18.17
C THR A 104 34.87 12.67 17.38
N GLY A 105 34.30 13.64 16.66
CA GLY A 105 35.04 14.75 16.08
C GLY A 105 35.41 15.74 17.18
N THR A 106 36.70 15.87 17.42
CA THR A 106 37.33 16.92 18.22
C THR A 106 36.75 18.29 17.86
N SER A 107 36.33 19.04 18.88
CA SER A 107 35.93 20.43 18.77
C SER A 107 37.10 21.28 18.29
N ASP A 108 37.02 21.77 17.06
CA ASP A 108 37.72 22.98 16.63
C ASP A 108 36.71 23.94 16.00
N GLY A 109 36.72 25.17 16.52
CA GLY A 109 35.72 26.20 16.25
C GLY A 109 35.62 26.56 14.77
N GLY A 110 34.39 26.49 14.25
CA GLY A 110 34.04 26.97 12.92
C GLY A 110 32.57 27.36 12.88
N THR A 111 32.32 28.66 12.77
CA THR A 111 31.02 29.32 12.61
C THR A 111 30.11 28.60 11.61
N LEU A 112 28.99 28.02 12.07
CA LEU A 112 27.90 27.54 11.23
C LEU A 112 26.61 28.27 11.62
N GLY A 113 26.00 28.91 10.62
CA GLY A 113 24.82 29.75 10.77
C GLY A 113 23.65 29.05 11.47
N THR A 114 23.02 29.77 12.39
CA THR A 114 21.79 29.41 13.07
C THR A 114 20.64 29.36 12.07
N LEU A 115 20.21 28.16 11.65
CA LEU A 115 18.86 27.99 11.14
C LEU A 115 17.90 28.12 12.34
N PRO A 116 16.85 28.96 12.26
CA PRO A 116 15.96 29.15 13.40
C PRO A 116 15.20 27.87 13.72
N ILE A 117 15.17 27.51 15.00
CA ILE A 117 14.24 26.53 15.56
C ILE A 117 12.81 27.04 15.32
N VAL A 118 12.01 26.31 14.55
CA VAL A 118 10.57 26.55 14.41
C VAL A 118 9.87 25.71 15.47
N ASP A 119 9.30 26.36 16.47
CA ASP A 119 8.43 25.72 17.47
C ASP A 119 7.09 25.32 16.83
N PRO A 120 6.68 24.04 16.89
CA PRO A 120 5.46 23.57 16.25
C PRO A 120 4.15 24.07 16.90
N TYR A 121 4.19 24.75 18.04
CA TYR A 121 2.99 25.25 18.73
C TYR A 121 2.90 26.79 18.76
N SER A 122 2.68 27.41 17.60
CA SER A 122 2.26 28.81 17.53
C SER A 122 0.73 28.91 17.44
N ASN A 123 0.06 29.27 18.54
CA ASN A 123 -1.37 29.60 18.56
C ASN A 123 -1.57 31.00 17.90
N PRO A 124 -2.44 31.17 16.88
CA PRO A 124 -2.39 32.35 16.02
C PRO A 124 -3.02 33.63 16.58
N THR A 125 -3.40 33.72 17.86
CA THR A 125 -4.09 34.91 18.38
C THR A 125 -3.67 35.32 19.79
N THR A 126 -2.47 35.89 19.94
CA THR A 126 -2.22 36.96 20.92
C THR A 126 -1.02 37.80 20.48
N SER A 127 -1.24 39.09 20.19
CA SER A 127 -0.19 40.07 19.89
C SER A 127 0.79 40.26 21.06
N PRO A 128 2.05 40.64 20.84
CA PRO A 128 3.04 40.80 21.90
C PRO A 128 2.92 42.18 22.56
N THR A 129 2.71 42.22 23.87
CA THR A 129 3.00 43.41 24.68
C THR A 129 4.00 43.06 25.78
N SER A 130 5.26 43.32 25.44
CA SER A 130 6.31 44.00 26.20
C SER A 130 6.61 43.67 27.69
N SER A 131 7.91 43.47 27.92
CA SER A 131 8.75 44.03 29.02
C SER A 131 9.01 43.17 30.29
N PRO A 132 10.04 43.47 31.11
CA PRO A 132 11.31 42.74 31.18
C PRO A 132 11.56 42.00 32.51
N SER A 133 12.67 41.26 32.54
CA SER A 133 13.22 40.37 33.58
C SER A 133 12.96 40.70 35.06
N PRO A 134 12.72 39.68 35.90
CA PRO A 134 13.07 39.72 37.31
C PRO A 134 14.26 38.79 37.59
N MET A 135 15.30 39.30 38.26
CA MET A 135 15.83 38.73 39.51
C MET A 135 17.23 39.25 39.78
N THR A 136 17.44 39.69 41.01
CA THR A 136 18.45 39.03 41.85
C THR A 136 18.09 39.26 43.31
N GLY A 137 17.65 38.20 43.99
CA GLY A 137 17.80 38.05 45.43
C GLY A 137 18.89 37.01 45.67
N SER A 138 19.97 37.41 46.34
CA SER A 138 20.96 36.49 46.92
C SER A 138 20.99 36.73 48.41
N LEU A 139 20.70 35.70 49.19
CA LEU A 139 20.93 35.64 50.62
C LEU A 139 22.33 35.05 50.85
N SER A 140 23.25 35.86 51.36
CA SER A 140 24.28 35.55 52.37
C SER A 140 25.03 36.83 52.70
#